data_AF-A0A1G0JWU6-F1
#
_entry.id   AF-A0A1G0JWU6-F1
#
_cell.length_a   1.000
_cell.length_b   1.000
_cell.length_c   1.000
_cell.angle_alpha   90.00
_cell.angle_beta   90.00
_cell.angle_gamma   90.00
#
_symmetry.space_group_name_H-M   'P 1'
#
loop_
_entity.id
_entity.type
_entity.pdbx_description
1 polymer ?
#
loop_
_entity_poly.entity_id
_entity_poly.type
_entity_poly.pdbx_seq_one_letter_code
_entity_poly.pdbx_strand_id
1 'polypeptide(L)'
;MTKFGHYFDLASDAAANILLFLGIGIGLMHGKLGFYALPMGAAAGIAVAAIFHMRTFIEDRIGKEQARQPHYGGMEAEDVLYLLPLVTILDQLAPFLMLASIGAPLFCLWVLKEYLALKKKLAA
;
A
#
# COMPACT_ATOMS: atom_id res chain seq x y z
N MET A 1 19.30 13.92 6.41
CA MET A 1 18.16 13.79 7.34
C MET A 1 18.58 12.87 8.47
N THR A 2 18.24 13.18 9.72
CA THR A 2 18.56 12.34 10.88
C THR A 2 17.85 11.00 10.74
N LYS A 3 18.52 9.86 10.96
CA LYS A 3 17.96 8.49 10.79
C LYS A 3 16.60 8.30 11.49
N PHE A 4 16.41 9.00 12.61
CA PHE A 4 15.17 8.98 13.38
C PHE A 4 13.99 9.64 12.65
N GLY A 5 14.23 10.77 11.96
CA GLY A 5 13.19 11.49 11.22
C GLY A 5 12.67 10.68 10.04
N HIS A 6 13.55 10.00 9.31
CA HIS A 6 13.16 9.13 8.21
C HIS A 6 12.32 7.92 8.66
N TYR A 7 12.69 7.31 9.79
CA TYR A 7 11.90 6.21 10.37
C TYR A 7 10.53 6.67 10.88
N PHE A 8 10.46 7.87 11.46
CA PHE A 8 9.22 8.46 11.95
C PHE A 8 8.26 8.79 10.80
N ASP A 9 8.77 9.38 9.72
CA ASP A 9 8.01 9.67 8.51
C ASP A 9 7.38 8.39 7.94
N LEU A 10 8.18 7.33 7.82
CA LEU A 10 7.74 6.03 7.32
C LEU A 10 6.70 5.34 8.21
N ALA A 11 6.86 5.45 9.53
CA ALA A 11 5.89 4.93 10.49
C ALA A 11 4.57 5.72 10.45
N SER A 12 4.66 7.04 10.29
CA SER A 12 3.51 7.93 10.17
C SER A 12 2.72 7.63 8.89
N ASP A 13 3.39 7.45 7.76
CA ASP A 13 2.75 7.10 6.49
C ASP A 13 2.06 5.74 6.53
N ALA A 14 2.72 4.74 7.14
CA ALA A 14 2.12 3.43 7.36
C ALA A 14 0.87 3.52 8.23
N ALA A 15 0.94 4.26 9.34
CA ALA A 15 -0.19 4.46 10.24
C ALA A 15 -1.35 5.19 9.57
N ALA A 16 -1.07 6.24 8.79
CA ALA A 16 -2.07 7.00 8.05
C ALA A 16 -2.82 6.11 7.05
N ASN A 17 -2.11 5.29 6.29
CA ASN A 17 -2.71 4.35 5.34
C ASN A 17 -3.58 3.29 6.04
N ILE A 18 -3.09 2.70 7.13
CA ILE A 18 -3.86 1.71 7.90
C ILE A 18 -5.14 2.34 8.46
N LEU A 19 -5.04 3.52 9.07
CA LEU A 19 -6.19 4.24 9.63
C LEU A 19 -7.20 4.65 8.54
N LEU A 20 -6.72 5.06 7.36
CA LEU A 20 -7.56 5.40 6.22
C LEU A 20 -8.42 4.20 5.78
N PHE A 21 -7.81 3.04 5.54
CA PHE A 21 -8.56 1.84 5.13
C PHE A 21 -9.44 1.27 6.26
N LEU A 22 -9.02 1.38 7.51
CA LEU A 22 -9.87 1.05 8.66
C LEU A 22 -11.09 1.97 8.74
N GLY A 23 -10.90 3.28 8.53
CA GLY A 23 -11.98 4.27 8.50
C GLY A 23 -13.00 3.97 7.39
N ILE A 24 -12.52 3.64 6.19
CA ILE A 24 -13.37 3.18 5.08
C ILE A 24 -14.11 1.90 5.46
N GLY A 25 -13.42 0.93 6.06
CA GLY A 25 -14.00 -0.33 6.53
C GLY A 25 -15.12 -0.10 7.55
N ILE A 26 -14.90 0.75 8.56
CA ILE A 26 -15.89 1.13 9.59
C ILE A 26 -17.08 1.86 8.95
N GLY A 27 -16.83 2.80 8.05
CA GLY A 27 -17.89 3.53 7.32
C GLY A 27 -18.79 2.60 6.50
N LEU A 28 -18.21 1.53 5.94
CA LEU A 28 -18.93 0.54 5.15
C LEU A 28 -19.55 -0.60 5.99
N MET A 29 -19.35 -0.64 7.32
CA MET A 29 -19.88 -1.71 8.18
C MET A 29 -21.40 -1.79 8.17
N HIS A 30 -22.09 -0.67 7.97
CA HIS A 30 -23.56 -0.62 7.88
C HIS A 30 -24.07 -0.86 6.45
N GLY A 31 -23.17 -1.03 5.48
CA GLY A 31 -23.48 -1.21 4.06
C GLY A 31 -23.45 -2.66 3.60
N LYS A 32 -23.35 -2.86 2.28
CA LYS A 32 -23.41 -4.17 1.62
C LYS A 32 -22.34 -5.18 2.06
N LEU A 33 -21.18 -4.71 2.54
CA LEU A 33 -20.10 -5.58 3.03
C LEU A 33 -20.30 -6.02 4.49
N GLY A 34 -21.15 -5.32 5.25
CA GLY A 34 -21.41 -5.63 6.65
C GLY A 34 -20.14 -5.69 7.50
N PHE A 35 -20.10 -6.64 8.43
CA PHE A 35 -18.98 -6.82 9.35
C PHE A 35 -17.65 -7.23 8.68
N TYR A 36 -17.70 -7.71 7.43
CA TYR A 36 -16.50 -8.09 6.68
C TYR A 36 -15.73 -6.88 6.14
N ALA A 37 -16.35 -5.70 6.08
CA ALA A 37 -15.67 -4.47 5.66
C ALA A 37 -14.47 -4.12 6.55
N LEU A 38 -14.57 -4.39 7.86
CA LEU A 38 -13.51 -4.09 8.83
C LEU A 38 -12.23 -4.94 8.61
N PRO A 39 -12.28 -6.29 8.59
CA PRO A 39 -11.10 -7.09 8.32
C PRO A 39 -10.55 -6.88 6.90
N MET A 40 -11.40 -6.56 5.92
CA MET A 40 -10.95 -6.21 4.57
C MET A 40 -10.18 -4.89 4.53
N GLY A 41 -10.66 -3.86 5.25
CA GLY A 41 -9.94 -2.60 5.45
C GLY A 41 -8.63 -2.79 6.21
N ALA A 42 -8.62 -3.58 7.28
CA ALA A 42 -7.39 -3.90 7.99
C ALA A 42 -6.37 -4.60 7.08
N ALA A 43 -6.78 -5.63 6.34
CA ALA A 43 -5.91 -6.37 5.43
C ALA A 43 -5.37 -5.49 4.29
N ALA A 44 -6.22 -4.69 3.65
CA ALA A 44 -5.82 -3.75 2.61
C ALA A 44 -4.84 -2.69 3.14
N GLY A 45 -5.15 -2.07 4.28
CA GLY A 45 -4.32 -1.05 4.90
C GLY A 45 -2.93 -1.57 5.29
N ILE A 46 -2.87 -2.77 5.89
CA ILE A 46 -1.59 -3.41 6.25
C ILE A 46 -0.80 -3.75 5.00
N ALA A 47 -1.43 -4.29 3.95
CA ALA A 47 -0.75 -4.62 2.71
C ALA A 47 -0.19 -3.37 2.02
N VAL A 48 -0.98 -2.28 1.93
CA VAL A 48 -0.52 -1.01 1.36
C VAL A 48 0.64 -0.44 2.17
N ALA A 49 0.52 -0.36 3.49
CA ALA A 49 1.60 0.11 4.36
C ALA A 49 2.90 -0.72 4.18
N ALA A 50 2.78 -2.05 4.05
CA ALA A 50 3.91 -2.93 3.78
C ALA A 50 4.56 -2.65 2.42
N ILE A 51 3.76 -2.43 1.36
CA ILE A 51 4.26 -2.08 0.02
C ILE A 51 5.09 -0.79 0.08
N PHE A 52 4.54 0.27 0.69
CA PHE A 52 5.26 1.53 0.89
C PHE A 52 6.57 1.33 1.64
N HIS A 53 6.53 0.63 2.77
CA HIS A 53 7.72 0.36 3.58
C HIS A 53 8.81 -0.36 2.78
N MET A 54 8.42 -1.41 2.04
CA MET A 54 9.34 -2.15 1.18
C MET A 54 9.93 -1.26 0.09
N ARG A 55 9.13 -0.36 -0.48
CA ARG A 55 9.55 0.54 -1.54
C ARG A 55 10.59 1.55 -1.04
N THR A 56 10.31 2.23 0.07
CA THR A 56 11.26 3.13 0.72
C THR A 56 12.56 2.40 1.07
N PHE A 57 12.46 1.16 1.57
CA PHE A 57 13.63 0.34 1.88
C PHE A 57 14.48 -0.02 0.63
N ILE A 58 13.83 -0.32 -0.50
CA ILE A 58 14.51 -0.61 -1.77
C ILE A 58 15.20 0.65 -2.31
N GLU A 59 14.53 1.80 -2.27
CA GLU A 59 15.10 3.09 -2.68
C GLU A 59 16.35 3.46 -1.86
N ASP A 60 16.30 3.27 -0.55
CA ASP A 60 17.42 3.51 0.35
C ASP A 60 18.63 2.60 0.08
N ARG A 61 18.40 1.38 -0.42
CA ARG A 61 19.45 0.37 -0.65
C ARG A 61 20.12 0.45 -2.01
N ILE A 62 19.37 0.76 -3.06
CA ILE A 62 19.82 0.63 -4.46
C ILE A 62 19.95 2.02 -5.13
N GLY A 63 19.46 3.07 -4.48
CA GLY A 63 19.45 4.44 -5.00
C GLY A 63 18.30 4.67 -5.99
N LYS A 64 17.72 5.88 -5.94
CA LYS A 64 16.53 6.29 -6.72
C LYS A 64 16.58 6.00 -8.23
N GLU A 65 17.77 5.89 -8.82
CA GLU A 65 17.94 5.64 -10.27
C GLU A 65 17.85 4.15 -10.66
N GLN A 66 18.21 3.21 -9.77
CA GLN A 66 18.17 1.76 -10.05
C GLN A 66 17.01 1.04 -9.33
N ALA A 67 16.44 1.66 -8.29
CA ALA A 67 15.19 1.22 -7.64
C ALA A 67 13.93 1.45 -8.48
N ARG A 68 14.06 2.11 -9.65
CA ARG A 68 13.06 2.09 -10.71
C ARG A 68 12.93 0.67 -11.24
N GLN A 69 12.12 -0.14 -10.54
CA GLN A 69 11.56 -1.36 -11.12
C GLN A 69 10.99 -1.02 -12.50
N PRO A 70 11.14 -1.92 -13.49
CA PRO A 70 10.72 -1.67 -14.86
C PRO A 70 9.27 -1.17 -14.86
N HIS A 71 9.13 0.01 -15.44
CA HIS A 71 7.94 0.84 -15.53
C HIS A 71 6.81 0.13 -16.31
N TYR A 72 6.28 -0.98 -15.80
CA TYR A 72 5.14 -1.67 -16.39
C TYR A 72 3.86 -0.98 -15.88
N GLY A 73 3.65 0.26 -16.32
CA GLY A 73 2.39 0.98 -16.19
C GLY A 73 2.41 2.31 -15.44
N GLY A 74 3.52 2.71 -14.81
CA GLY A 74 3.64 4.05 -14.17
C GLY A 74 2.63 4.34 -13.06
N MET A 75 1.97 3.31 -12.51
CA MET A 75 0.96 3.42 -11.46
C MET A 75 1.51 2.87 -10.16
N GLU A 76 1.68 3.76 -9.19
CA GLU A 76 2.14 3.46 -7.85
C GLU A 76 0.94 3.08 -6.95
N ALA A 77 1.18 2.35 -5.86
CA ALA A 77 0.13 2.12 -4.87
C ALA A 77 -0.40 3.45 -4.28
N GLU A 78 0.44 4.47 -4.25
CA GLU A 78 0.14 5.87 -3.95
C GLU A 78 -0.89 6.48 -4.89
N ASP A 79 -0.74 6.25 -6.19
CA ASP A 79 -1.59 6.86 -7.21
C ASP A 79 -3.03 6.38 -7.12
N VAL A 80 -3.24 5.15 -6.66
CA VAL A 80 -4.56 4.58 -6.43
C VAL A 80 -5.28 5.30 -5.28
N LEU A 81 -4.55 5.79 -4.27
CA LEU A 81 -5.14 6.56 -3.16
C LEU A 81 -5.62 7.94 -3.63
N TYR A 82 -5.04 8.53 -4.67
CA TYR A 82 -5.56 9.78 -5.25
C TYR A 82 -6.93 9.61 -5.91
N LEU A 83 -7.35 8.38 -6.23
CA LEU A 83 -8.68 8.09 -6.73
C LEU A 83 -9.74 8.03 -5.62
N LEU A 84 -9.34 7.94 -4.34
CA LEU A 84 -10.29 7.82 -3.22
C LEU A 84 -11.34 8.93 -3.16
N PRO A 85 -11.01 10.22 -3.33
CA PRO A 85 -12.01 11.28 -3.31
C PRO A 85 -13.08 11.08 -4.40
N LEU A 86 -12.67 10.69 -5.62
CA LEU A 86 -13.58 10.41 -6.73
C LEU A 86 -14.46 9.19 -6.44
N VAL A 87 -13.85 8.11 -5.96
CA VAL A 87 -14.55 6.88 -5.55
C VAL A 87 -15.56 7.16 -4.43
N THR A 88 -15.22 8.06 -3.50
CA THR A 88 -16.09 8.47 -2.39
C THR A 88 -17.30 9.24 -2.88
N ILE A 89 -17.10 10.21 -3.78
CA ILE A 89 -18.20 11.00 -4.36
C ILE A 89 -19.16 10.11 -5.18
N LEU A 90 -18.63 9.08 -5.84
CA LEU A 90 -19.41 8.13 -6.64
C LEU A 90 -20.07 7.00 -5.82
N ASP A 91 -19.93 7.01 -4.48
CA ASP A 91 -20.39 5.95 -3.57
C ASP A 91 -19.86 4.55 -3.95
N GLN A 92 -18.66 4.51 -4.54
CA GLN A 92 -17.99 3.28 -5.00
C GLN A 92 -16.94 2.77 -4.00
N LEU A 93 -17.01 3.20 -2.73
CA LEU A 93 -16.07 2.76 -1.70
C LEU A 93 -16.14 1.25 -1.43
N ALA A 94 -17.34 0.65 -1.51
CA ALA A 94 -17.53 -0.79 -1.34
C ALA A 94 -16.76 -1.64 -2.38
N PRO A 95 -16.96 -1.44 -3.70
CA PRO A 95 -16.18 -2.16 -4.71
C PRO A 95 -14.70 -1.81 -4.67
N PHE A 96 -14.34 -0.56 -4.34
CA PHE A 96 -12.94 -0.18 -4.16
C PHE A 96 -12.26 -0.97 -3.04
N LEU A 97 -12.91 -1.08 -1.88
CA LEU A 97 -12.38 -1.83 -0.74
C LEU A 97 -12.22 -3.32 -1.08
N MET A 98 -13.18 -3.90 -1.81
CA MET A 98 -13.05 -5.28 -2.30
C MET A 98 -11.83 -5.44 -3.21
N LEU A 99 -11.68 -4.57 -4.21
CA LEU A 99 -10.54 -4.60 -5.12
C LEU A 99 -9.22 -4.38 -4.39
N ALA A 100 -9.15 -3.43 -3.45
CA ALA A 100 -7.96 -3.16 -2.67
C ALA A 100 -7.58 -4.33 -1.76
N SER A 101 -8.57 -5.00 -1.15
CA SER A 101 -8.33 -6.15 -0.27
C SER A 101 -7.71 -7.37 -0.97
N ILE A 102 -7.88 -7.47 -2.29
CA ILE A 102 -7.29 -8.53 -3.13
C ILE A 102 -6.03 -8.01 -3.82
N GLY A 103 -6.11 -6.84 -4.44
CA GLY A 103 -5.04 -6.23 -5.23
C GLY A 103 -3.83 -5.87 -4.38
N ALA A 104 -4.03 -5.27 -3.20
CA ALA A 104 -2.90 -4.84 -2.36
C ALA A 104 -2.07 -6.03 -1.86
N PRO A 105 -2.64 -7.12 -1.31
CA PRO A 105 -1.85 -8.29 -0.93
C PRO A 105 -1.14 -8.96 -2.12
N LEU A 106 -1.79 -9.07 -3.28
CA LEU A 106 -1.17 -9.63 -4.48
C LEU A 106 0.03 -8.79 -4.94
N PHE A 107 -0.12 -7.47 -4.95
CA PHE A 107 0.94 -6.54 -5.30
C PHE A 107 2.07 -6.59 -4.26
N CYS A 108 1.75 -6.65 -2.97
CA CYS A 108 2.72 -6.82 -1.90
C CYS A 108 3.57 -8.09 -2.09
N LEU A 109 2.95 -9.22 -2.45
CA LEU A 109 3.66 -10.46 -2.73
C LEU A 109 4.56 -10.34 -3.97
N TRP A 110 4.12 -9.60 -4.98
CA TRP A 110 4.93 -9.36 -6.18
C TRP A 110 6.18 -8.52 -5.86
N VAL A 111 6.02 -7.41 -5.15
CA VAL A 111 7.12 -6.55 -4.69
C VAL A 111 8.08 -7.33 -3.77
N LEU A 112 7.54 -8.17 -2.88
CA LEU A 112 8.35 -9.07 -2.03
C LEU A 112 9.21 -10.02 -2.85
N LYS A 113 8.65 -10.66 -3.89
CA LYS A 113 9.42 -11.54 -4.78
C LYS A 113 10.53 -10.80 -5.50
N GLU A 114 10.24 -9.60 -5.99
CA GLU A 114 11.23 -8.80 -6.72
C GLU A 114 12.36 -8.32 -5.79
N TYR A 115 12.02 -7.89 -4.58
CA TYR A 115 13.00 -7.55 -3.55
C TYR A 115 13.91 -8.75 -3.19
N LEU A 116 13.33 -9.94 -3.01
CA LEU A 116 14.10 -11.15 -2.74
C LEU A 116 15.04 -11.51 -3.91
N ALA A 117 14.61 -11.29 -5.15
CA ALA A 117 15.44 -11.50 -6.34
C ALA A 117 16.60 -10.49 -6.42
N LEU A 118 16.34 -9.21 -6.13
CA LEU A 118 17.35 -8.15 -6.07
C LEU A 118 18.38 -8.43 -4.97
N LYS A 119 17.92 -8.81 -3.77
CA LYS A 119 18.80 -9.16 -2.65
C LYS A 119 19.72 -10.32 -2.98
N LYS A 120 19.25 -11.33 -3.72
CA LYS A 120 20.09 -12.44 -4.20
C LYS A 120 21.17 -11.97 -5.19
N LYS A 121 20.85 -11.04 -6.10
CA LYS A 121 21.82 -10.49 -7.05
C LYS A 121 22.91 -9.63 -6.39
N LEU A 122 22.58 -8.89 -5.34
CA LEU A 122 23.53 -8.07 -4.56
C LEU A 122 24.44 -8.90 -3.63
N ALA A 123 24.05 -10.14 -3.34
CA ALA A 123 24.81 -11.07 -2.50
C ALA A 123 25.73 -12.02 -3.28
N ALA A 124 25.72 -11.95 -4.62
CA ALA A 124 26.54 -12.72 -5.55
C ALA A 124 27.62 -11.82 -6.17
#